data_AF-A0A9W7TMW4-F1
#
_entry.id   AF-A0A9W7TMW4-F1
#
_cell.length_a   1.000
_cell.length_b   1.000
_cell.length_c   1.000
_cell.angle_alpha   90.00
_cell.angle_beta   90.00
_cell.angle_gamma   90.00
#
_symmetry.space_group_name_H-M   'P 1'
#
loop_
_entity.id
_entity.type
_entity.pdbx_description
1 polymer ?
#
loop_
_entity_poly.entity_id
_entity_poly.type
_entity_poly.pdbx_seq_one_letter_code
_entity_poly.pdbx_strand_id
1 'polypeptide(L)'
;MRADKVLKLKSVLSAQQNTFVRQTQLNQSSVRASFQVAKLIATNGRPFSDGEIVKKCMNAVAEEVCPDKKDVLNAVSLSASTVTRRIEEMGDNVYAQLQE
;
A
#
# COMPACT_ATOMS: atom_id res chain seq x y z
N MET A 1 -0.18 12.28 -42.70
CA MET A 1 0.34 13.33 -41.80
C MET A 1 -0.55 13.61 -40.57
N ARG A 2 -1.84 13.97 -40.72
CA ARG A 2 -2.73 14.16 -39.54
C ARG A 2 -3.16 12.85 -38.88
N ALA A 3 -3.53 11.84 -39.66
CA ALA A 3 -3.94 10.52 -39.14
C ALA A 3 -2.81 9.86 -38.33
N ASP A 4 -1.57 9.90 -38.83
CA ASP A 4 -0.39 9.34 -38.15
C ASP A 4 -0.13 10.03 -36.81
N LYS A 5 -0.31 11.35 -36.75
CA LYS A 5 -0.17 12.12 -35.51
C LYS A 5 -1.25 11.74 -34.49
N VAL A 6 -2.49 11.52 -34.93
CA VAL A 6 -3.58 11.05 -34.06
C VAL A 6 -3.30 9.64 -33.53
N LEU A 7 -2.84 8.71 -34.37
CA LEU A 7 -2.49 7.35 -33.95
C LEU A 7 -1.34 7.36 -32.93
N LYS A 8 -0.31 8.17 -33.17
CA LYS A 8 0.80 8.34 -32.23
C LYS A 8 0.32 8.89 -30.88
N LEU A 9 -0.50 9.95 -30.89
CA LEU A 9 -1.04 10.52 -29.65
C LEU A 9 -1.91 9.52 -28.88
N LYS A 10 -2.74 8.73 -29.56
CA LYS A 10 -3.52 7.65 -28.92
C LYS A 10 -2.62 6.61 -28.26
N SER A 11 -1.56 6.16 -28.93
CA SER A 11 -0.64 5.17 -28.36
C SER A 11 0.08 5.69 -27.11
N VAL A 12 0.52 6.96 -27.12
CA VAL A 12 1.17 7.61 -25.98
C VAL A 12 0.18 7.78 -24.83
N LEU A 13 -1.05 8.21 -25.12
CA LEU A 13 -2.09 8.36 -24.10
C LEU A 13 -2.41 7.02 -23.42
N SER A 14 -2.58 5.94 -24.18
CA SER A 14 -2.83 4.62 -23.61
C SER A 14 -1.66 4.12 -22.76
N ALA A 15 -0.41 4.32 -23.21
CA ALA A 15 0.76 3.99 -22.41
C ALA A 15 0.80 4.79 -21.08
N GLN A 16 0.49 6.08 -21.13
CA GLN A 16 0.44 6.93 -19.95
C GLN A 16 -0.68 6.50 -18.97
N GLN A 17 -1.88 6.20 -19.48
CA GLN A 17 -2.99 5.68 -18.68
C GLN A 17 -2.62 4.36 -17.99
N ASN A 18 -2.00 3.44 -18.71
CA ASN A 18 -1.57 2.15 -18.16
C ASN A 18 -0.58 2.32 -16.98
N THR A 19 0.33 3.29 -17.07
CA THR A 19 1.24 3.63 -15.96
C THR A 19 0.47 4.10 -14.72
N PHE A 20 -0.51 4.99 -14.88
CA PHE A 20 -1.34 5.47 -13.76
C PHE A 20 -2.17 4.37 -13.13
N VAL A 21 -2.78 3.49 -13.94
CA VAL A 21 -3.54 2.33 -13.45
C VAL A 21 -2.64 1.41 -12.63
N ARG A 22 -1.45 1.07 -13.15
CA ARG A 22 -0.49 0.24 -12.43
C ARG A 22 -0.05 0.88 -11.11
N GLN A 23 0.25 2.17 -11.10
CA GLN A 23 0.62 2.87 -9.87
C GLN A 23 -0.52 2.85 -8.84
N THR A 24 -1.76 3.01 -9.30
CA THR A 24 -2.95 2.97 -8.44
C THR A 24 -3.11 1.59 -7.80
N GLN A 25 -2.93 0.52 -8.58
CA GLN A 25 -2.99 -0.86 -8.07
C GLN A 25 -1.90 -1.17 -7.03
N LEU A 26 -0.66 -0.68 -7.26
CA LEU A 26 0.43 -0.81 -6.30
C LEU A 26 0.12 -0.06 -5.00
N ASN A 27 -0.38 1.18 -5.10
CA ASN A 27 -0.78 1.97 -3.95
C ASN A 27 -1.89 1.28 -3.14
N GLN A 28 -2.92 0.75 -3.81
CA GLN A 28 -3.98 -0.01 -3.14
C GLN A 28 -3.45 -1.25 -2.42
N SER A 29 -2.51 -1.97 -3.04
CA SER A 29 -1.92 -3.17 -2.45
C SER A 29 -1.08 -2.83 -1.22
N SER A 30 -0.29 -1.75 -1.27
CA SER A 30 0.43 -1.21 -0.12
C SER A 30 -0.52 -0.81 1.02
N VAL A 31 -1.59 -0.08 0.70
CA VAL A 31 -2.59 0.33 1.71
C VAL A 31 -3.23 -0.89 2.37
N ARG A 32 -3.67 -1.89 1.60
CA ARG A 32 -4.22 -3.14 2.15
C ARG A 32 -3.23 -3.85 3.06
N ALA A 33 -1.96 -3.94 2.66
CA ALA A 33 -0.91 -4.53 3.50
C ALA A 33 -0.75 -3.76 4.82
N SER A 34 -0.78 -2.42 4.79
CA SER A 34 -0.68 -1.59 6.00
C SER A 34 -1.81 -1.88 7.00
N PHE A 35 -3.06 -2.06 6.53
CA PHE A 35 -4.19 -2.45 7.37
C PHE A 35 -3.99 -3.84 7.99
N GLN A 36 -3.51 -4.81 7.21
CA GLN A 36 -3.28 -6.16 7.72
C GLN A 36 -2.23 -6.19 8.84
N VAL A 37 -1.12 -5.49 8.66
CA VAL A 37 -0.08 -5.38 9.69
C VAL A 37 -0.60 -4.63 10.92
N ALA A 38 -1.31 -3.52 10.73
CA ALA A 38 -1.90 -2.76 11.84
C ALA A 38 -2.90 -3.61 12.65
N LYS A 39 -3.74 -4.40 11.96
CA LYS A 39 -4.65 -5.36 12.59
C LYS A 39 -3.87 -6.38 13.41
N LEU A 40 -2.81 -7.00 12.87
CA LEU A 40 -1.98 -7.97 13.59
C LEU A 40 -1.36 -7.36 14.84
N ILE A 41 -0.86 -6.12 14.77
CA ILE A 41 -0.31 -5.40 15.93
C ILE A 41 -1.38 -5.24 17.00
N ALA A 42 -2.57 -4.74 16.62
CA ALA A 42 -3.68 -4.51 17.55
C ALA A 42 -4.18 -5.80 18.20
N THR A 43 -4.42 -6.85 17.41
CA THR A 43 -4.98 -8.12 17.92
C THR A 43 -4.00 -8.86 18.84
N ASN A 44 -2.70 -8.63 18.70
CA ASN A 44 -1.68 -9.20 19.57
C ASN A 44 -1.31 -8.28 20.76
N GLY A 45 -2.05 -7.17 20.96
CA GLY A 45 -1.81 -6.24 22.06
C GLY A 45 -0.44 -5.58 22.03
N ARG A 46 0.13 -5.38 20.84
CA ARG A 46 1.48 -4.82 20.67
C ARG A 46 1.43 -3.29 20.58
N PRO A 47 2.48 -2.58 21.05
CA PRO A 47 2.59 -1.14 20.85
C PRO A 47 2.52 -0.75 19.37
N PHE A 48 1.87 0.36 19.04
CA PHE A 48 1.76 0.81 17.64
C PHE A 48 3.11 1.17 17.01
N SER A 49 4.09 1.54 17.85
CA SER A 49 5.49 1.73 17.46
C SER A 49 6.16 0.45 16.92
N ASP A 50 5.64 -0.74 17.25
CA ASP A 50 6.16 -2.00 16.72
C ASP A 50 6.01 -2.07 15.19
N GLY A 51 5.14 -1.25 14.57
CA GLY A 51 5.06 -1.12 13.11
C GLY A 51 6.39 -0.75 12.45
N GLU A 52 7.22 0.06 13.10
CA GLU A 52 8.54 0.43 12.60
C GLU A 52 9.52 -0.74 12.66
N ILE A 53 9.43 -1.55 13.72
CA ILE A 53 10.23 -2.78 13.87
C ILE A 53 9.81 -3.79 12.81
N VAL A 54 8.51 -4.01 12.61
CA VAL A 54 7.98 -4.90 11.56
C VAL A 54 8.48 -4.47 10.19
N LYS A 55 8.47 -3.16 9.89
CA LYS A 55 9.01 -2.64 8.62
C LYS A 55 10.50 -2.95 8.44
N LYS A 56 11.32 -2.78 9.48
CA LYS A 56 12.74 -3.15 9.46
C LYS A 56 12.93 -4.65 9.21
N CYS A 57 12.16 -5.51 9.90
CA CYS A 57 12.21 -6.95 9.70
C CYS A 57 11.84 -7.36 8.27
N MET A 58 10.77 -6.79 7.71
CA MET A 58 10.35 -7.05 6.33
C MET A 58 11.44 -6.66 5.33
N ASN A 59 12.08 -5.51 5.52
CA ASN A 59 13.15 -5.04 4.64
C ASN A 59 14.41 -5.91 4.72
N ALA A 60 14.80 -6.34 5.92
CA ALA A 60 15.94 -7.25 6.09
C ALA A 60 15.72 -8.59 5.36
N VAL A 61 14.51 -9.15 5.46
CA VAL A 61 14.14 -10.36 4.71
C VAL A 61 14.11 -10.11 3.21
N ALA A 62 13.61 -8.96 2.77
CA ALA A 62 13.54 -8.60 1.36
C ALA A 62 14.93 -8.48 0.72
N GLU A 63 15.89 -7.88 1.43
CA GLU A 63 17.27 -7.73 0.95
C GLU A 63 17.92 -9.09 0.65
N GLU A 64 17.67 -10.10 1.48
CA GLU A 64 18.26 -11.43 1.32
C GLU A 64 17.47 -12.33 0.34
N VAL A 65 16.14 -12.31 0.39
CA VAL A 65 15.29 -13.31 -0.29
C VAL A 65 14.71 -12.80 -1.61
N CYS A 66 14.37 -11.52 -1.70
CA CYS A 66 13.73 -10.96 -2.89
C CYS A 66 14.06 -9.47 -3.08
N PRO A 67 15.33 -9.14 -3.38
CA PRO A 67 15.79 -7.75 -3.47
C PRO A 67 15.02 -6.95 -4.52
N ASP A 68 14.57 -7.59 -5.61
CA ASP A 68 13.76 -6.98 -6.67
C ASP A 68 12.40 -6.44 -6.19
N LYS A 69 11.92 -6.90 -5.02
CA LYS A 69 10.63 -6.49 -4.43
C LYS A 69 10.79 -5.50 -3.28
N LYS A 70 12.01 -5.07 -2.96
CA LYS A 70 12.30 -4.18 -1.82
C LYS A 70 11.51 -2.88 -1.88
N ASP A 71 11.42 -2.24 -3.05
CA ASP A 71 10.68 -0.98 -3.22
C ASP A 71 9.17 -1.14 -2.99
N VAL A 72 8.62 -2.30 -3.37
CA VAL A 72 7.20 -2.62 -3.14
C VAL A 72 6.91 -2.76 -1.65
N LEU A 73 7.81 -3.37 -0.88
CA LEU A 73 7.68 -3.52 0.57
C LEU A 73 7.92 -2.18 1.30
N ASN A 74 8.89 -1.38 0.82
CA ASN A 74 9.15 -0.05 1.35
C ASN A 74 7.96 0.90 1.20
N ALA A 75 7.16 0.73 0.15
CA ALA A 75 5.94 1.51 -0.07
C ALA A 75 4.87 1.27 1.01
N VAL A 76 4.97 0.22 1.83
CA VAL A 76 4.04 -0.04 2.94
C VAL A 76 4.34 0.92 4.10
N SER A 77 3.39 1.79 4.41
CA SER A 77 3.49 2.74 5.53
C SER A 77 3.12 2.07 6.85
N LEU A 78 4.08 2.01 7.79
CA LEU A 78 3.94 1.36 9.10
C LEU A 78 4.48 2.24 10.25
N SER A 79 4.49 3.57 10.09
CA SER A 79 4.78 4.46 11.22
C SER A 79 3.75 4.25 12.34
N ALA A 80 4.10 4.55 13.58
CA ALA A 80 3.17 4.49 14.70
C ALA A 80 1.86 5.24 14.40
N SER A 81 1.97 6.46 13.85
CA SER A 81 0.82 7.27 13.42
C SER A 81 -0.05 6.62 12.34
N THR A 82 0.56 5.91 11.38
CA THR A 82 -0.18 5.17 10.36
C THR A 82 -0.93 4.01 10.99
N VAL A 83 -0.25 3.24 11.84
CA VAL A 83 -0.85 2.09 12.53
C VAL A 83 -2.05 2.53 13.37
N THR A 84 -1.91 3.60 14.16
CA THR A 84 -3.04 4.20 14.91
C THR A 84 -4.23 4.48 14.00
N ARG A 85 -4.00 5.26 12.93
CA ARG A 85 -5.07 5.66 12.01
C ARG A 85 -5.75 4.47 11.34
N ARG A 86 -5.00 3.43 10.97
CA ARG A 86 -5.60 2.21 10.38
C ARG A 86 -6.49 1.48 11.37
N ILE A 87 -6.10 1.44 12.65
CA ILE A 87 -6.89 0.80 13.71
C ILE A 87 -8.16 1.60 13.97
N GLU A 88 -8.07 2.93 14.04
CA GLU A 88 -9.22 3.83 14.15
C GLU A 88 -10.18 3.64 12.97
N GLU A 89 -9.68 3.73 11.73
CA GLU A 89 -10.48 3.53 10.51
C GLU A 89 -11.19 2.15 10.50
N MET A 90 -10.53 1.10 10.99
CA MET A 90 -11.16 -0.23 11.13
C MET A 90 -12.23 -0.24 12.22
N GLY A 91 -11.97 0.39 13.37
CA GLY A 91 -12.91 0.51 14.48
C GLY A 91 -14.17 1.27 14.07
N ASP A 92 -14.00 2.43 13.43
CA ASP A 92 -15.10 3.25 12.92
C ASP A 92 -15.94 2.48 11.90
N ASN A 93 -15.30 1.74 11.00
CA ASN A 93 -16.01 0.91 10.02
C ASN A 93 -16.84 -0.20 10.69
N VAL A 94 -16.30 -0.88 11.71
CA VAL A 94 -17.06 -1.89 12.48
C VAL A 94 -18.24 -1.24 13.20
N TYR A 95 -18.02 -0.08 13.82
CA TYR A 95 -19.07 0.66 14.51
C TYR A 95 -20.20 1.07 13.57
N ALA A 96 -19.87 1.61 12.39
CA ALA A 96 -20.85 1.98 11.37
C ALA A 96 -21.71 0.79 10.91
N GLN A 97 -21.09 -0.38 10.67
CA GLN A 97 -21.80 -1.60 10.26
C GLN A 97 -22.76 -2.15 11.33
N LEU A 98 -22.56 -1.81 12.60
CA LEU A 98 -23.47 -2.20 13.69
C LEU A 98 -24.67 -1.25 13.82
N GLN A 99 -24.63 -0.08 13.18
CA GLN A 99 -25.72 0.89 13.16
C GLN A 99 -26.65 0.74 11.95
N GLU A 100 -26.29 -0.11 10.99
CA GLU A 100 -27.13 -0.55 9.86
C GLU A 100 -28.08 -1.68 10.26
#